data_AF-L0IMP3-F1
#
_entry.id   AF-L0IMP3-F1
#
_cell.length_a   1.000
_cell.length_b   1.000
_cell.length_c   1.000
_cell.angle_alpha   90.00
_cell.angle_beta   90.00
_cell.angle_gamma   90.00
#
_symmetry.space_group_name_H-M   'P 1'
#
loop_
_entity.id
_entity.type
_entity.pdbx_description
1 polymer ?
#
loop_
_entity_poly.entity_id
_entity_poly.type
_entity_poly.pdbx_seq_one_letter_code
_entity_poly.pdbx_strand_id
1 'polypeptide(L)'
;MKSYRRYMTSKMVWYILTFVVALFLNFLLPRLIPGNPVSTIVSKITSGMADTNSIKRVYETFEKEFGLNKPIWEQFLIYVSNLLHGNMGTSFGQYPRKVTDILASSIMWTIGLQLPAIIVSWILGNVLGVLAAYIKKGFDKVLFPVFLFISCIPSFGFAIVLVWLFAVVLKIAPASGGYAFDMIPSPTISFFLSVVQHYQLPFWSIVLVGIGGQSLGMREMSIYELNADYVKYCRLLGLKDSKIVRYVFRNAVLPQITGLALSLGTMVGGALITEIVFSYPGLGSVMFNAIAAQDFPLISGCTLLITTGVLIANFVIDIIYGLIDPRIKVAQQE
;
A
#
# COMPACT_ATOMS: atom_id res chain seq x y z
N MET A 1 -4.93 -33.68 8.02
CA MET A 1 -3.65 -32.94 8.15
C MET A 1 -2.72 -33.07 6.93
N LYS A 2 -2.56 -34.24 6.29
CA LYS A 2 -1.71 -34.40 5.09
C LYS A 2 -2.12 -33.50 3.91
N SER A 3 -3.42 -33.37 3.63
CA SER A 3 -3.94 -32.48 2.56
C SER A 3 -3.60 -31.00 2.81
N TYR A 4 -3.78 -30.50 4.04
CA TYR A 4 -3.42 -29.11 4.39
C TYR A 4 -1.91 -28.84 4.30
N ARG A 5 -1.05 -29.79 4.71
CA ARG A 5 0.41 -29.67 4.54
C ARG A 5 0.81 -29.64 3.05
N ARG A 6 0.17 -30.46 2.20
CA ARG A 6 0.43 -30.45 0.74
C ARG A 6 -0.02 -29.13 0.10
N TYR A 7 -1.16 -28.59 0.52
CA TYR A 7 -1.64 -27.27 0.09
C TYR A 7 -0.64 -26.16 0.46
N MET A 8 -0.23 -26.12 1.73
CA MET A 8 0.67 -25.07 2.24
C MET A 8 2.07 -25.15 1.61
N THR A 9 2.59 -26.35 1.38
CA THR A 9 3.88 -26.55 0.70
C THR A 9 3.84 -26.14 -0.76
N SER A 10 2.77 -26.49 -1.50
CA SER A 10 2.56 -26.02 -2.87
C SER A 10 2.54 -24.50 -2.95
N LYS A 11 1.76 -23.84 -2.08
CA LYS A 11 1.73 -22.38 -1.99
C LYS A 11 3.10 -21.79 -1.67
N MET A 12 3.81 -22.34 -0.68
CA MET A 12 5.12 -21.82 -0.29
C MET A 12 6.15 -21.93 -1.44
N VAL A 13 6.12 -23.00 -2.22
CA VAL A 13 6.96 -23.12 -3.43
C VAL A 13 6.62 -22.02 -4.44
N TRP A 14 5.34 -21.76 -4.70
CA TRP A 14 4.91 -20.67 -5.58
C TRP A 14 5.34 -19.28 -5.09
N TYR A 15 5.21 -19.00 -3.78
CA TYR A 15 5.67 -17.74 -3.20
C TYR A 15 7.19 -17.58 -3.29
N ILE A 16 7.97 -18.63 -3.02
CA ILE A 16 9.43 -18.61 -3.14
C ILE A 16 9.85 -18.39 -4.60
N LEU A 17 9.22 -19.11 -5.54
CA LEU A 17 9.49 -18.93 -6.97
C LEU A 17 9.20 -17.50 -7.41
N THR A 18 8.05 -16.95 -6.99
CA THR A 18 7.64 -15.57 -7.28
C THR A 18 8.65 -14.58 -6.69
N PHE A 19 9.11 -14.81 -5.46
CA PHE A 19 10.13 -13.97 -4.82
C PHE A 19 11.47 -14.00 -5.56
N VAL A 20 11.93 -15.16 -6.01
CA VAL A 20 13.19 -15.29 -6.78
C VAL A 20 13.10 -14.56 -8.12
N VAL A 21 11.99 -14.72 -8.84
CA VAL A 21 11.75 -13.98 -10.09
C VAL A 21 11.70 -12.47 -9.82
N ALA A 22 10.98 -12.05 -8.78
CA ALA A 22 10.91 -10.65 -8.40
C ALA A 22 12.27 -10.08 -8.00
N LEU A 23 13.11 -10.84 -7.27
CA LEU A 23 14.46 -10.44 -6.88
C LEU A 23 15.35 -10.21 -8.10
N PHE A 24 15.26 -11.10 -9.10
CA PHE A 24 15.99 -10.96 -10.35
C PHE A 24 15.52 -9.74 -11.15
N LEU A 25 14.19 -9.56 -11.32
CA LEU A 25 13.63 -8.41 -12.01
C LEU A 25 13.96 -7.09 -11.30
N ASN A 26 13.93 -7.09 -9.97
CA ASN A 26 14.27 -5.93 -9.14
C ASN A 26 15.72 -5.48 -9.36
N PHE A 27 16.64 -6.43 -9.54
CA PHE A 27 18.02 -6.12 -9.88
C PHE A 27 18.16 -5.60 -11.33
N LEU A 28 17.46 -6.23 -12.28
CA LEU A 28 17.66 -6.00 -13.71
C LEU A 28 17.00 -4.70 -14.19
N LEU A 29 15.74 -4.45 -13.80
CA LEU A 29 14.93 -3.36 -14.35
C LEU A 29 15.56 -1.97 -14.14
N PRO A 30 16.07 -1.59 -12.95
CA PRO A 30 16.71 -0.29 -12.78
C PRO A 30 17.92 -0.09 -13.68
N ARG A 31 18.68 -1.17 -13.97
CA ARG A 31 19.89 -1.13 -14.82
C ARG A 31 19.58 -1.06 -16.31
N LEU A 32 18.33 -1.32 -16.71
CA LEU A 32 17.86 -1.14 -18.10
C LEU A 32 17.42 0.30 -18.36
N ILE A 33 17.24 1.12 -17.32
CA ILE A 33 16.90 2.53 -17.48
C ILE A 33 18.10 3.24 -18.12
N PRO A 34 17.92 3.93 -19.25
CA PRO A 34 19.00 4.66 -19.89
C PRO A 34 19.47 5.79 -18.97
N GLY A 35 20.77 5.82 -18.67
CA GLY A 35 21.38 6.81 -17.81
C GLY A 35 22.47 6.20 -16.94
N ASN A 36 23.40 7.04 -16.48
CA ASN A 36 24.46 6.61 -15.60
C ASN A 36 24.23 7.20 -14.20
N PRO A 37 23.90 6.40 -13.18
CA PRO A 37 23.60 6.90 -11.84
C PRO A 37 24.76 7.67 -11.22
N VAL A 38 26.01 7.27 -11.53
CA VAL A 38 27.22 7.94 -11.05
C VAL A 38 27.31 9.34 -11.64
N SER A 39 26.93 9.52 -12.91
CA SER A 39 26.92 10.84 -13.54
C SER A 39 25.96 11.82 -12.85
N THR A 40 24.82 11.33 -12.34
CA THR A 40 23.83 12.14 -11.61
C THR A 40 24.36 12.62 -10.25
N ILE A 41 25.10 11.77 -9.53
CA ILE A 41 25.74 12.14 -8.27
C ILE A 41 26.91 13.10 -8.53
N VAL A 42 27.77 12.75 -9.49
CA VAL A 42 28.95 13.54 -9.84
C VAL A 42 28.52 14.92 -10.27
N SER A 43 27.55 15.06 -11.18
CA SER A 43 27.04 16.38 -11.60
C SER A 43 26.48 17.22 -10.44
N LYS A 44 25.86 16.62 -9.42
CA LYS A 44 25.44 17.34 -8.21
C LYS A 44 26.62 17.76 -7.34
N ILE A 45 27.58 16.87 -7.08
CA ILE A 45 28.73 17.12 -6.20
C ILE A 45 29.72 18.09 -6.85
N THR A 46 29.90 17.98 -8.17
CA THR A 46 30.81 18.81 -8.95
C THR A 46 30.13 20.05 -9.52
N SER A 47 28.88 20.32 -9.13
CA SER A 47 28.18 21.55 -9.50
C SER A 47 28.96 22.76 -8.95
N GLY A 48 29.61 23.52 -9.83
CA GLY A 48 30.52 24.61 -9.47
C GLY A 48 32.01 24.26 -9.51
N MET A 49 32.40 23.02 -9.82
CA MET A 49 33.78 22.65 -10.11
C MET A 49 34.10 22.88 -11.59
N ALA A 50 35.20 23.58 -11.90
CA ALA A 50 35.66 23.81 -13.27
C ALA A 50 36.74 22.80 -13.71
N ASP A 51 37.46 22.18 -12.78
CA ASP A 51 38.54 21.24 -13.11
C ASP A 51 38.01 19.87 -13.54
N THR A 52 38.15 19.57 -14.83
CA THR A 52 37.69 18.33 -15.46
C THR A 52 38.40 17.09 -14.90
N ASN A 53 39.65 17.21 -14.43
CA ASN A 53 40.38 16.07 -13.85
C ASN A 53 39.84 15.66 -12.48
N SER A 54 39.45 16.63 -11.66
CA SER A 54 38.80 16.39 -10.38
C SER A 54 37.45 15.70 -10.56
N ILE A 55 36.64 16.15 -11.53
CA ILE A 55 35.34 15.53 -11.86
C ILE A 55 35.51 14.06 -12.24
N LYS A 56 36.50 13.75 -13.09
CA LYS A 56 36.78 12.38 -13.52
C LYS A 56 37.20 11.47 -12.36
N ARG A 57 38.03 11.95 -11.43
CA ARG A 57 38.43 11.19 -10.24
C ARG A 57 37.25 10.89 -9.32
N VAL A 58 36.36 11.86 -9.12
CA VAL A 58 35.14 11.66 -8.32
C VAL A 58 34.25 10.60 -8.97
N TYR A 59 34.07 10.68 -10.29
CA TYR A 59 33.32 9.68 -11.06
C TYR A 59 33.90 8.27 -10.90
N GLU A 60 35.21 8.07 -11.14
CA GLU A 60 35.87 6.76 -11.02
C GLU A 60 35.80 6.19 -9.59
N THR A 61 35.81 7.06 -8.58
CA THR A 61 35.70 6.65 -7.18
C THR A 61 34.32 6.07 -6.89
N PHE A 62 33.25 6.77 -7.26
CA PHE A 62 31.88 6.31 -7.07
C PHE A 62 31.53 5.10 -7.94
N GLU A 63 32.03 5.04 -9.17
CA GLU A 63 31.83 3.88 -10.04
C GLU A 63 32.42 2.58 -9.44
N LYS A 64 33.60 2.69 -8.81
CA LYS A 64 34.22 1.58 -8.07
C LYS A 64 33.48 1.27 -6.76
N GLU A 65 33.11 2.30 -5.99
CA GLU A 65 32.40 2.14 -4.71
C GLU A 65 31.08 1.40 -4.89
N PHE A 66 30.33 1.72 -5.95
CA PHE A 66 29.06 1.06 -6.26
C PHE A 66 29.22 -0.23 -7.07
N GLY A 67 30.45 -0.62 -7.41
CA GLY A 67 30.76 -1.85 -8.15
C GLY A 67 30.17 -1.89 -9.57
N LEU A 68 29.88 -0.71 -10.15
CA LEU A 68 29.26 -0.59 -11.47
C LEU A 68 30.24 -0.94 -12.61
N ASN A 69 31.54 -0.95 -12.31
CA ASN A 69 32.60 -1.38 -13.22
C ASN A 69 32.70 -2.91 -13.40
N LYS A 70 31.95 -3.71 -12.63
CA LYS A 70 31.97 -5.17 -12.69
C LYS A 70 30.99 -5.73 -13.71
N PRO A 71 31.20 -6.95 -14.26
CA PRO A 71 30.21 -7.65 -15.05
C PRO A 71 28.85 -7.76 -14.34
N ILE A 72 27.75 -7.71 -15.09
CA ILE A 72 26.38 -7.72 -14.54
C ILE A 72 26.09 -8.89 -13.60
N TRP A 73 26.68 -10.06 -13.88
CA TRP A 73 26.51 -11.26 -13.04
C TRP A 73 27.23 -11.11 -11.69
N GLU A 74 28.41 -10.49 -11.65
CA GLU A 74 29.10 -10.20 -10.39
C GLU A 74 28.34 -9.17 -9.56
N GLN A 75 27.81 -8.14 -10.22
CA GLN A 75 26.94 -7.16 -9.56
C GLN A 75 25.72 -7.83 -8.93
N PHE A 76 25.13 -8.82 -9.60
CA PHE A 76 23.99 -9.59 -9.07
C PHE A 76 24.38 -10.40 -7.84
N LEU A 77 25.50 -11.13 -7.88
CA LEU A 77 25.99 -11.91 -6.74
C LEU A 77 26.31 -11.02 -5.53
N ILE A 78 26.93 -9.86 -5.76
CA ILE A 78 27.19 -8.87 -4.71
C ILE A 78 25.88 -8.34 -4.12
N TYR A 79 24.90 -8.01 -4.97
CA TYR A 79 23.58 -7.57 -4.54
C TYR A 79 22.89 -8.61 -3.66
N VAL A 80 22.83 -9.88 -4.11
CA VAL A 80 22.22 -10.97 -3.35
C VAL A 80 22.98 -11.20 -2.03
N SER A 81 24.32 -11.24 -2.07
CA SER A 81 25.15 -11.38 -0.87
C SER A 81 24.88 -10.27 0.14
N ASN A 82 24.84 -9.02 -0.30
CA ASN A 82 24.57 -7.87 0.57
C ASN A 82 23.17 -7.96 1.19
N LEU A 83 22.16 -8.34 0.41
CA LEU A 83 20.80 -8.53 0.90
C LEU A 83 20.69 -9.62 1.97
N LEU A 84 21.41 -10.75 1.80
CA LEU A 84 21.44 -11.82 2.80
C LEU A 84 22.03 -11.36 4.14
N HIS A 85 22.88 -10.34 4.13
CA HIS A 85 23.43 -9.70 5.34
C HIS A 85 22.60 -8.49 5.81
N GLY A 86 21.43 -8.23 5.21
CA GLY A 86 20.58 -7.09 5.55
C GLY A 86 21.09 -5.73 5.06
N ASN A 87 22.10 -5.72 4.17
CA ASN A 87 22.64 -4.49 3.59
C ASN A 87 21.99 -4.22 2.22
N MET A 88 21.13 -3.20 2.15
CA MET A 88 20.51 -2.75 0.90
C MET A 88 21.35 -1.71 0.14
N GLY A 89 22.55 -1.39 0.62
CA GLY A 89 23.43 -0.38 0.06
C GLY A 89 23.13 1.03 0.55
N THR A 90 23.79 1.99 -0.09
CA THR A 90 23.65 3.43 0.16
C THR A 90 22.89 4.09 -0.98
N SER A 91 22.05 5.06 -0.64
CA SER A 91 21.28 5.83 -1.62
C SER A 91 22.22 6.70 -2.44
N PHE A 92 22.06 6.65 -3.76
CA PHE A 92 22.76 7.54 -4.68
C PHE A 92 22.27 8.97 -4.54
N GLY A 93 20.95 9.16 -4.46
CA GLY A 93 20.32 10.47 -4.41
C GLY A 93 20.45 11.18 -3.06
N GLN A 94 20.63 10.42 -1.97
CA GLN A 94 20.77 10.92 -0.60
C GLN A 94 22.10 10.48 0.04
N TYR A 95 23.14 10.30 -0.76
CA TYR A 95 24.45 9.86 -0.25
C TYR A 95 24.94 10.78 0.89
N PRO A 96 25.47 10.23 2.02
CA PRO A 96 25.82 8.83 2.28
C PRO A 96 24.76 8.02 3.05
N ARG A 97 23.47 8.42 3.00
CA ARG A 97 22.41 7.76 3.78
C ARG A 97 22.17 6.32 3.32
N LYS A 98 22.04 5.39 4.29
CA LYS A 98 21.74 3.98 4.01
C LYS A 98 20.30 3.81 3.55
N VAL A 99 20.08 2.92 2.59
CA VAL A 99 18.74 2.60 2.07
C VAL A 99 17.82 2.07 3.18
N THR A 100 18.35 1.25 4.09
CA THR A 100 17.60 0.72 5.24
C THR A 100 17.01 1.81 6.12
N ASP A 101 17.75 2.89 6.36
CA ASP A 101 17.33 3.98 7.24
C ASP A 101 16.25 4.85 6.58
N ILE A 102 16.35 5.03 5.26
CA ILE A 102 15.33 5.71 4.46
C ILE A 102 14.03 4.90 4.51
N LEU A 103 14.10 3.61 4.18
CA LEU A 103 12.94 2.72 4.15
C LEU A 103 12.27 2.56 5.52
N ALA A 104 13.06 2.41 6.59
CA ALA A 104 12.54 2.30 7.95
C ALA A 104 11.76 3.55 8.37
N SER A 105 12.23 4.74 7.97
CA SER A 105 11.50 5.98 8.23
C SER A 105 10.20 6.07 7.42
N SER A 106 10.20 5.64 6.16
CA SER A 106 9.05 5.79 5.24
C SER A 106 7.97 4.72 5.39
N ILE A 107 8.33 3.49 5.74
CA ILE A 107 7.35 2.41 5.93
C ILE A 107 6.36 2.74 7.04
N MET A 108 6.81 3.41 8.11
CA MET A 108 5.94 3.81 9.23
C MET A 108 4.87 4.80 8.79
N TRP A 109 5.20 5.72 7.87
CA TRP A 109 4.23 6.65 7.29
C TRP A 109 3.22 5.93 6.41
N THR A 110 3.67 5.03 5.54
CA THR A 110 2.77 4.24 4.68
C THR A 110 1.81 3.37 5.51
N ILE A 111 2.33 2.64 6.51
CA ILE A 111 1.47 1.83 7.40
C ILE A 111 0.53 2.73 8.20
N GLY A 112 1.04 3.83 8.75
CA GLY A 112 0.27 4.78 9.54
C GLY A 112 -0.87 5.45 8.76
N LEU A 113 -0.74 5.60 7.45
CA LEU A 113 -1.79 6.08 6.56
C LEU A 113 -2.75 4.97 6.14
N GLN A 114 -2.20 3.87 5.65
CA GLN A 114 -2.99 2.86 4.97
C GLN A 114 -3.78 1.97 5.91
N LEU A 115 -3.18 1.51 7.01
CA LEU A 115 -3.84 0.58 7.91
C LEU A 115 -5.09 1.20 8.54
N PRO A 116 -5.06 2.43 9.09
CA PRO A 116 -6.27 3.08 9.57
C PRO A 116 -7.27 3.37 8.45
N ALA A 117 -6.81 3.77 7.25
CA ALA A 117 -7.72 4.05 6.14
C ALA A 117 -8.48 2.81 5.68
N ILE A 118 -7.81 1.65 5.58
CA ILE A 118 -8.44 0.36 5.26
C ILE A 118 -9.43 -0.04 6.34
N ILE A 119 -9.04 0.04 7.62
CA ILE A 119 -9.92 -0.35 8.73
C ILE A 119 -11.16 0.55 8.78
N VAL A 120 -10.99 1.87 8.68
CA VAL A 120 -12.09 2.82 8.75
C VAL A 120 -13.00 2.70 7.54
N SER A 121 -12.45 2.59 6.32
CA SER A 121 -13.27 2.35 5.12
C SER A 121 -14.03 1.04 5.17
N TRP A 122 -13.42 -0.03 5.70
CA TRP A 122 -14.08 -1.31 5.90
C TRP A 122 -15.22 -1.20 6.92
N ILE A 123 -14.98 -0.62 8.10
CA ILE A 123 -16.02 -0.45 9.13
C ILE A 123 -17.17 0.39 8.58
N LEU A 124 -16.87 1.58 8.05
CA LEU A 124 -17.89 2.50 7.54
C LEU A 124 -18.62 1.90 6.35
N GLY A 125 -17.91 1.31 5.38
CA GLY A 125 -18.50 0.66 4.22
C GLY A 125 -19.48 -0.44 4.62
N ASN A 126 -19.08 -1.32 5.55
CA ASN A 126 -19.97 -2.38 6.04
C ASN A 126 -21.23 -1.84 6.74
N VAL A 127 -21.07 -0.83 7.60
CA VAL A 127 -22.22 -0.17 8.27
C VAL A 127 -23.16 0.45 7.23
N LEU A 128 -22.61 1.22 6.28
CA LEU A 128 -23.39 1.88 5.23
C LEU A 128 -24.10 0.86 4.32
N GLY A 129 -23.43 -0.26 3.98
CA GLY A 129 -24.01 -1.32 3.15
C GLY A 129 -25.19 -2.03 3.80
N VAL A 130 -25.10 -2.34 5.10
CA VAL A 130 -26.23 -2.90 5.86
C VAL A 130 -27.39 -1.90 5.93
N LEU A 131 -27.09 -0.63 6.23
CA LEU A 131 -28.12 0.40 6.27
C LEU A 131 -28.82 0.56 4.92
N ALA A 132 -28.10 0.49 3.80
CA ALA A 132 -28.69 0.53 2.47
C ALA A 132 -29.57 -0.69 2.17
N ALA A 133 -29.18 -1.89 2.60
CA ALA A 133 -29.97 -3.11 2.42
C ALA A 133 -31.28 -3.10 3.23
N TYR A 134 -31.25 -2.57 4.44
CA TYR A 134 -32.40 -2.54 5.36
C TYR A 134 -33.29 -1.31 5.19
N ILE A 135 -32.69 -0.13 5.11
CA ILE A 135 -33.38 1.15 5.04
C ILE A 135 -33.54 1.52 3.56
N LYS A 136 -34.58 0.96 2.93
CA LYS A 136 -34.96 1.21 1.52
C LYS A 136 -35.43 2.66 1.23
N LYS A 137 -35.29 3.61 2.17
CA LYS A 137 -35.71 5.01 2.03
C LYS A 137 -34.53 5.96 2.26
N GLY A 138 -34.47 7.06 1.48
CA GLY A 138 -33.53 8.19 1.60
C GLY A 138 -32.05 7.84 1.39
N PHE A 139 -31.51 6.99 2.27
CA PHE A 139 -30.13 6.55 2.33
C PHE A 139 -29.70 5.74 1.11
N ASP A 140 -30.48 4.71 0.74
CA ASP A 140 -30.26 3.88 -0.45
C ASP A 140 -30.45 4.69 -1.76
N LYS A 141 -31.21 5.80 -1.73
CA LYS A 141 -31.52 6.60 -2.92
C LYS A 141 -30.50 7.71 -3.22
N VAL A 142 -29.77 8.20 -2.21
CA VAL A 142 -28.86 9.35 -2.37
C VAL A 142 -27.45 9.00 -1.90
N LEU A 143 -27.30 8.59 -0.64
CA LEU A 143 -25.99 8.41 -0.05
C LEU A 143 -25.23 7.23 -0.67
N PHE A 144 -25.94 6.12 -0.93
CA PHE A 144 -25.35 4.95 -1.58
C PHE A 144 -24.87 5.24 -3.02
N PRO A 145 -25.68 5.83 -3.92
CA PRO A 145 -25.19 6.25 -5.25
C PRO A 145 -24.01 7.21 -5.20
N VAL A 146 -23.96 8.14 -4.23
CA VAL A 146 -22.83 9.07 -4.07
C VAL A 146 -21.54 8.33 -3.74
N PHE A 147 -21.56 7.45 -2.73
CA PHE A 147 -20.36 6.66 -2.39
C PHE A 147 -19.98 5.67 -3.49
N LEU A 148 -20.96 5.11 -4.20
CA LEU A 148 -20.71 4.23 -5.34
C LEU A 148 -20.05 5.00 -6.49
N PHE A 149 -20.52 6.20 -6.79
CA PHE A 149 -19.90 7.10 -7.78
C PHE A 149 -18.45 7.45 -7.38
N ILE A 150 -18.23 7.82 -6.11
CA ILE A 150 -16.87 8.11 -5.62
C ILE A 150 -15.96 6.89 -5.76
N SER A 151 -16.47 5.68 -5.52
CA SER A 151 -15.66 4.46 -5.66
C SER A 151 -15.29 4.10 -7.11
N CYS A 152 -15.98 4.66 -8.10
CA CYS A 152 -15.56 4.54 -9.50
C CYS A 152 -14.34 5.41 -9.83
N ILE A 153 -14.02 6.40 -8.98
CA ILE A 153 -12.86 7.26 -9.14
C ILE A 153 -11.66 6.57 -8.47
N PRO A 154 -10.52 6.40 -9.16
CA PRO A 154 -9.30 5.93 -8.51
C PRO A 154 -8.92 6.81 -7.31
N SER A 155 -8.42 6.22 -6.23
CA SER A 155 -8.06 6.95 -4.99
C SER A 155 -7.12 8.13 -5.24
N PHE A 156 -6.15 7.99 -6.14
CA PHE A 156 -5.24 9.07 -6.53
C PHE A 156 -5.94 10.18 -7.33
N GLY A 157 -6.92 9.83 -8.18
CA GLY A 157 -7.70 10.81 -8.93
C GLY A 157 -8.59 11.61 -7.97
N PHE A 158 -9.20 10.94 -7.01
CA PHE A 158 -9.98 11.60 -5.97
C PHE A 158 -9.10 12.43 -5.03
N ALA A 159 -7.88 12.01 -4.74
CA ALA A 159 -6.89 12.81 -4.02
C ALA A 159 -6.64 14.17 -4.69
N ILE A 160 -6.48 14.21 -6.01
CA ILE A 160 -6.30 15.47 -6.76
C ILE A 160 -7.51 16.39 -6.58
N VAL A 161 -8.73 15.84 -6.66
CA VAL A 161 -9.97 16.60 -6.43
C VAL A 161 -10.00 17.19 -5.02
N LEU A 162 -9.63 16.40 -4.00
CA LEU A 162 -9.58 16.86 -2.61
C LEU A 162 -8.53 17.96 -2.40
N VAL A 163 -7.32 17.82 -2.98
CA VAL A 163 -6.28 18.86 -2.94
C VAL A 163 -6.80 20.15 -3.56
N TRP A 164 -7.36 20.08 -4.77
CA TRP A 164 -7.89 21.26 -5.46
C TRP A 164 -8.98 21.94 -4.64
N LEU A 165 -9.96 21.18 -4.13
CA LEU A 165 -11.07 21.76 -3.38
C LEU A 165 -10.63 22.31 -2.02
N PHE A 166 -9.93 21.52 -1.21
CA PHE A 166 -9.68 21.86 0.18
C PHE A 166 -8.41 22.68 0.39
N ALA A 167 -7.39 22.50 -0.44
CA ALA A 167 -6.13 23.24 -0.30
C ALA A 167 -6.09 24.48 -1.20
N VAL A 168 -6.60 24.41 -2.43
CA VAL A 168 -6.52 25.53 -3.39
C VAL A 168 -7.72 26.46 -3.28
N VAL A 169 -8.94 25.92 -3.36
CA VAL A 169 -10.17 26.73 -3.37
C VAL A 169 -10.53 27.19 -1.95
N LEU A 170 -10.69 26.26 -1.02
CA LEU A 170 -11.14 26.55 0.35
C LEU A 170 -10.00 26.98 1.28
N LYS A 171 -8.75 26.61 0.97
CA LYS A 171 -7.55 26.93 1.77
C LYS A 171 -7.64 26.53 3.25
N ILE A 172 -8.37 25.45 3.54
CA ILE A 172 -8.57 24.95 4.91
C ILE A 172 -7.61 23.83 5.29
N ALA A 173 -6.97 23.19 4.32
CA ALA A 173 -6.08 22.06 4.52
C ALA A 173 -4.78 22.24 3.71
N PRO A 174 -3.65 21.68 4.17
CA PRO A 174 -2.41 21.72 3.43
C PRO A 174 -2.50 20.89 2.15
N ALA A 175 -1.83 21.34 1.08
CA ALA A 175 -1.82 20.65 -0.21
C ALA A 175 -0.88 19.43 -0.24
N SER A 176 0.20 19.48 0.54
CA SER A 176 1.29 18.50 0.45
C SER A 176 2.11 18.40 1.72
N GLY A 177 2.81 17.27 1.89
CA GLY A 177 3.75 17.00 2.98
C GLY A 177 3.16 16.10 4.07
N GLY A 178 4.03 15.63 4.98
CA GLY A 178 3.62 14.89 6.18
C GLY A 178 3.44 15.79 7.42
N TYR A 179 3.95 17.02 7.36
CA TYR A 179 3.90 18.08 8.34
C TYR A 179 4.39 19.38 7.67
N ALA A 180 4.25 20.52 8.35
CA ALA A 180 4.64 21.83 7.83
C ALA A 180 6.14 21.91 7.50
N PHE A 181 6.49 22.50 6.34
CA PHE A 181 7.85 22.49 5.79
C PHE A 181 8.90 23.20 6.66
N ASP A 182 8.47 24.12 7.51
CA ASP A 182 9.28 24.94 8.40
C ASP A 182 9.51 24.28 9.77
N MET A 183 8.91 23.11 10.02
CA MET A 183 9.03 22.39 11.28
C MET A 183 10.11 21.31 11.25
N ILE A 184 10.86 21.21 12.35
CA ILE A 184 11.76 20.09 12.61
C ILE A 184 10.99 19.04 13.42
N PRO A 185 11.08 17.73 13.07
CA PRO A 185 10.48 16.67 13.84
C PRO A 185 10.82 16.76 15.33
N SER A 186 9.81 16.93 16.16
CA SER A 186 9.95 17.06 17.62
C SER A 186 8.73 16.48 18.33
N PRO A 187 8.87 15.97 19.57
CA PRO A 187 7.76 15.42 20.34
C PRO A 187 6.91 16.55 20.98
N THR A 188 6.53 17.54 20.18
CA THR A 188 5.73 18.70 20.61
C THR A 188 4.29 18.58 20.12
N ILE A 189 3.35 19.17 20.87
CA ILE A 189 1.93 19.18 20.50
C ILE A 189 1.72 19.91 19.17
N SER A 190 2.48 20.98 18.90
CA SER A 190 2.44 21.73 17.64
C SER A 190 2.84 20.86 16.45
N PHE A 191 3.91 20.07 16.57
CA PHE A 191 4.32 19.13 15.54
C PHE A 191 3.24 18.06 15.31
N PHE A 192 2.68 17.49 16.37
CA PHE A 192 1.61 16.49 16.26
C PHE A 192 0.37 17.04 15.54
N LEU A 193 -0.08 18.24 15.89
CA LEU A 193 -1.19 18.91 15.22
C LEU A 193 -0.91 19.13 13.73
N SER A 194 0.33 19.53 13.40
CA SER A 194 0.77 19.68 12.01
C SER A 194 0.68 18.35 11.26
N VAL A 195 1.17 17.25 11.85
CA VAL A 195 1.05 15.91 11.25
C VAL A 195 -0.41 15.53 11.01
N VAL A 196 -1.30 15.76 11.99
CA VAL A 196 -2.73 15.45 11.84
C VAL A 196 -3.38 16.28 10.73
N GLN A 197 -3.05 17.57 10.61
CA GLN A 197 -3.57 18.43 9.52
C GLN A 197 -3.15 17.93 8.14
N HIS A 198 -1.90 17.47 8.00
CA HIS A 198 -1.38 16.93 6.74
C HIS A 198 -1.87 15.51 6.44
N TYR A 199 -2.29 14.77 7.47
CA TYR A 199 -2.81 13.42 7.36
C TYR A 199 -4.23 13.35 6.78
N GLN A 200 -5.07 14.37 7.03
CA GLN A 200 -6.51 14.33 6.75
C GLN A 200 -6.85 14.07 5.28
N LEU A 201 -6.28 14.84 4.35
CA LEU A 201 -6.63 14.70 2.93
C LEU A 201 -6.15 13.36 2.32
N PRO A 202 -4.90 12.90 2.54
CA PRO A 202 -4.49 11.56 2.16
C PRO A 202 -5.42 10.49 2.72
N PHE A 203 -5.73 10.56 4.01
CA PHE A 203 -6.58 9.58 4.68
C PHE A 203 -8.00 9.55 4.09
N TRP A 204 -8.66 10.70 3.97
CA TRP A 204 -10.02 10.77 3.44
C TRP A 204 -10.10 10.42 1.96
N SER A 205 -9.04 10.67 1.18
CA SER A 205 -8.99 10.25 -0.22
C SER A 205 -9.11 8.73 -0.38
N ILE A 206 -8.48 7.98 0.52
CA ILE A 206 -8.51 6.51 0.53
C ILE A 206 -9.82 6.03 1.16
N VAL A 207 -10.22 6.63 2.28
CA VAL A 207 -11.41 6.19 3.03
C VAL A 207 -12.68 6.34 2.20
N LEU A 208 -12.90 7.49 1.57
CA LEU A 208 -14.12 7.79 0.84
C LEU A 208 -14.29 6.89 -0.40
N VAL A 209 -13.19 6.59 -1.10
CA VAL A 209 -13.19 5.64 -2.22
C VAL A 209 -13.40 4.21 -1.72
N GLY A 210 -12.72 3.82 -0.65
CA GLY A 210 -12.84 2.48 -0.06
C GLY A 210 -14.26 2.16 0.46
N ILE A 211 -14.96 3.16 1.02
CA ILE A 211 -16.34 3.01 1.50
C ILE A 211 -17.27 2.47 0.42
N GLY A 212 -17.22 3.01 -0.81
CA GLY A 212 -18.16 2.61 -1.86
C GLY A 212 -18.01 1.15 -2.25
N GLY A 213 -16.76 0.67 -2.42
CA GLY A 213 -16.49 -0.74 -2.71
C GLY A 213 -16.97 -1.70 -1.60
N GLN A 214 -16.64 -1.37 -0.34
CA GLN A 214 -17.02 -2.21 0.81
C GLN A 214 -18.54 -2.18 1.06
N SER A 215 -19.18 -1.03 0.87
CA SER A 215 -20.64 -0.89 1.06
C SER A 215 -21.46 -1.64 0.02
N LEU A 216 -21.01 -1.65 -1.24
CA LEU A 216 -21.65 -2.43 -2.31
C LEU A 216 -21.64 -3.92 -1.95
N GLY A 217 -20.46 -4.47 -1.62
CA GLY A 217 -20.34 -5.88 -1.24
C GLY A 217 -21.20 -6.24 -0.03
N MET A 218 -21.21 -5.39 1.01
CA MET A 218 -22.00 -5.65 2.21
C MET A 218 -23.50 -5.54 1.96
N ARG A 219 -23.94 -4.62 1.09
CA ARG A 219 -25.34 -4.48 0.69
C ARG A 219 -25.83 -5.73 -0.03
N GLU A 220 -25.07 -6.23 -1.00
CA GLU A 220 -25.43 -7.44 -1.76
C GLU A 220 -25.53 -8.67 -0.84
N MET A 221 -24.53 -8.86 0.03
CA MET A 221 -24.56 -9.96 1.01
C MET A 221 -25.73 -9.83 2.00
N SER A 222 -26.05 -8.61 2.44
CA SER A 222 -27.17 -8.36 3.34
C SER A 222 -28.52 -8.63 2.68
N ILE A 223 -28.69 -8.27 1.40
CA ILE A 223 -29.89 -8.58 0.61
C ILE A 223 -30.04 -10.09 0.42
N TYR A 224 -28.95 -10.80 0.12
CA TYR A 224 -28.95 -12.26 0.02
C TYR A 224 -29.42 -12.91 1.34
N GLU A 225 -28.79 -12.55 2.46
CA GLU A 225 -29.10 -13.08 3.78
C GLU A 225 -30.53 -12.71 4.24
N LEU A 226 -31.02 -11.52 3.89
CA LEU A 226 -32.40 -11.09 4.18
C LEU A 226 -33.48 -11.98 3.54
N ASN A 227 -33.14 -12.66 2.45
CA ASN A 227 -34.05 -13.57 1.74
C ASN A 227 -33.91 -15.04 2.18
N ALA A 228 -32.98 -15.34 3.09
CA ALA A 228 -32.73 -16.68 3.59
C ALA A 228 -33.88 -17.21 4.49
N ASP A 229 -34.03 -18.54 4.54
CA ASP A 229 -35.16 -19.16 5.23
C ASP A 229 -35.12 -18.97 6.75
N TYR A 230 -33.94 -18.85 7.36
CA TYR A 230 -33.84 -18.54 8.79
C TYR A 230 -34.39 -17.14 9.12
N VAL A 231 -34.30 -16.17 8.19
CA VAL A 231 -34.88 -14.83 8.39
C VAL A 231 -36.40 -14.90 8.32
N LYS A 232 -36.96 -15.65 7.36
CA LYS A 232 -38.41 -15.89 7.29
C LYS A 232 -38.92 -16.58 8.55
N TYR A 233 -38.22 -17.60 9.03
CA TYR A 233 -38.52 -18.29 10.27
C TYR A 233 -38.45 -17.36 11.49
N CYS A 234 -37.43 -16.50 11.57
CA CYS A 234 -37.32 -15.50 12.65
C CYS A 234 -38.51 -14.52 12.67
N ARG A 235 -38.97 -14.08 11.48
CA ARG A 235 -40.15 -13.20 11.37
C ARG A 235 -41.42 -13.92 11.82
N LEU A 236 -41.60 -15.20 11.46
CA LEU A 236 -42.73 -16.01 11.90
C LEU A 236 -42.75 -16.20 13.43
N LEU A 237 -41.59 -16.28 14.07
CA LEU A 237 -41.45 -16.31 15.52
C LEU A 237 -41.66 -14.94 16.21
N GLY A 238 -41.91 -13.87 15.46
CA GLY A 238 -42.15 -12.52 16.01
C GLY A 238 -40.89 -11.83 16.56
N LEU A 239 -39.69 -12.21 16.11
CA LEU A 239 -38.46 -11.54 16.52
C LEU A 239 -38.43 -10.09 16.02
N LYS A 240 -37.97 -9.17 16.88
CA LYS A 240 -37.78 -7.76 16.52
C LYS A 240 -36.80 -7.61 15.36
N ASP A 241 -37.06 -6.67 14.45
CA ASP A 241 -36.20 -6.39 13.29
C ASP A 241 -34.75 -6.11 13.67
N SER A 242 -34.48 -5.45 14.80
CA SER A 242 -33.11 -5.19 15.28
C SER A 242 -32.33 -6.48 15.57
N LYS A 243 -33.00 -7.53 16.03
CA LYS A 243 -32.38 -8.83 16.29
C LYS A 243 -32.14 -9.60 14.98
N ILE A 244 -33.04 -9.45 14.01
CA ILE A 244 -32.88 -10.00 12.66
C ILE A 244 -31.70 -9.32 11.95
N VAL A 245 -31.59 -7.99 12.00
CA VAL A 245 -30.45 -7.21 11.48
C VAL A 245 -29.13 -7.72 12.03
N ARG A 246 -29.07 -7.99 13.34
CA ARG A 246 -27.86 -8.53 13.97
C ARG A 246 -27.48 -9.91 13.45
N TYR A 247 -28.46 -10.77 13.17
CA TYR A 247 -28.19 -12.10 12.61
C TYR A 247 -27.72 -12.02 11.15
N VAL A 248 -28.40 -11.23 10.34
CA VAL A 248 -27.98 -10.98 8.95
C VAL A 248 -26.60 -10.37 8.89
N PHE A 249 -26.29 -9.35 9.72
CA PHE A 249 -24.96 -8.75 9.76
C PHE A 249 -23.87 -9.79 10.07
N ARG A 250 -24.10 -10.66 11.06
CA ARG A 250 -23.13 -11.70 11.45
C ARG A 250 -22.82 -12.68 10.32
N ASN A 251 -23.81 -13.01 9.50
CA ASN A 251 -23.63 -13.92 8.37
C ASN A 251 -23.05 -13.20 7.14
N ALA A 252 -23.54 -11.99 6.85
CA ALA A 252 -23.12 -11.17 5.72
C ALA A 252 -21.68 -10.65 5.84
N VAL A 253 -21.13 -10.54 7.05
CA VAL A 253 -19.75 -10.03 7.26
C VAL A 253 -18.67 -11.07 6.92
N LEU A 254 -18.99 -12.36 6.78
CA LEU A 254 -17.97 -13.40 6.55
C LEU A 254 -17.20 -13.18 5.24
N PRO A 255 -17.85 -12.89 4.09
CA PRO A 255 -17.14 -12.50 2.86
C PRO A 255 -16.49 -11.11 2.95
N GLN A 256 -16.90 -10.28 3.90
CA GLN A 256 -16.30 -8.95 4.09
C GLN A 256 -14.96 -9.05 4.83
N ILE A 257 -14.80 -10.01 5.74
CA ILE A 257 -13.51 -10.31 6.38
C ILE A 257 -12.48 -10.79 5.35
N THR A 258 -12.94 -11.61 4.40
CA THR A 258 -12.20 -12.04 3.20
C THR A 258 -11.70 -10.81 2.41
N GLY A 259 -12.59 -9.86 2.11
CA GLY A 259 -12.26 -8.60 1.44
C GLY A 259 -11.28 -7.70 2.23
N LEU A 260 -11.41 -7.64 3.55
CA LEU A 260 -10.48 -6.93 4.44
C LEU A 260 -9.08 -7.52 4.35
N ALA A 261 -8.99 -8.86 4.43
CA ALA A 261 -7.73 -9.57 4.34
C ALA A 261 -7.04 -9.25 3.01
N LEU A 262 -7.75 -9.34 1.88
CA LEU A 262 -7.23 -8.96 0.56
C LEU A 262 -6.77 -7.50 0.48
N SER A 263 -7.55 -6.58 1.06
CA SER A 263 -7.21 -5.15 1.08
C SER A 263 -5.90 -4.89 1.84
N LEU A 264 -5.72 -5.55 3.00
CA LEU A 264 -4.46 -5.52 3.76
C LEU A 264 -3.30 -6.15 2.96
N GLY A 265 -3.56 -7.19 2.18
CA GLY A 265 -2.61 -7.80 1.24
C GLY A 265 -2.05 -6.82 0.20
N THR A 266 -2.93 -5.97 -0.31
CA THR A 266 -2.59 -4.97 -1.34
C THR A 266 -2.16 -3.62 -0.79
N MET A 267 -2.17 -3.45 0.54
CA MET A 267 -1.92 -2.18 1.24
C MET A 267 -0.63 -1.49 0.78
N VAL A 268 0.43 -2.29 0.62
CA VAL A 268 1.77 -1.79 0.32
C VAL A 268 1.91 -1.35 -1.15
N GLY A 269 1.04 -1.84 -2.05
CA GLY A 269 1.06 -1.51 -3.49
C GLY A 269 0.06 -0.44 -3.92
N GLY A 270 -1.15 -0.41 -3.34
CA GLY A 270 -2.24 0.49 -3.79
C GLY A 270 -2.10 1.95 -3.35
N ALA A 271 -1.26 2.21 -2.35
CA ALA A 271 -1.04 3.52 -1.73
C ALA A 271 -0.16 4.48 -2.52
N LEU A 272 0.70 3.92 -3.38
CA LEU A 272 1.93 4.59 -3.82
C LEU A 272 1.63 5.91 -4.53
N ILE A 273 0.62 5.91 -5.40
CA ILE A 273 0.26 7.08 -6.20
C ILE A 273 -0.40 8.17 -5.33
N THR A 274 -1.25 7.79 -4.38
CA THR A 274 -1.87 8.75 -3.45
C THR A 274 -0.79 9.45 -2.61
N GLU A 275 0.22 8.72 -2.12
CA GLU A 275 1.34 9.32 -1.40
C GLU A 275 2.14 10.29 -2.27
N ILE A 276 2.31 10.00 -3.57
CA ILE A 276 2.98 10.90 -4.52
C ILE A 276 2.17 12.20 -4.69
N VAL A 277 0.85 12.11 -4.89
CA VAL A 277 -0.01 13.29 -5.09
C VAL A 277 0.09 14.26 -3.91
N PHE A 278 0.08 13.75 -2.68
CA PHE A 278 0.20 14.57 -1.48
C PHE A 278 1.65 14.86 -1.08
N SER A 279 2.66 14.40 -1.83
CA SER A 279 4.07 14.41 -1.39
C SER A 279 4.24 13.89 0.05
N TYR A 280 3.46 12.88 0.41
CA TYR A 280 3.43 12.28 1.73
C TYR A 280 4.70 11.44 1.93
N PRO A 281 5.38 11.49 3.09
CA PRO A 281 6.71 10.88 3.28
C PRO A 281 6.72 9.34 3.41
N GLY A 282 5.82 8.65 2.71
CA GLY A 282 5.74 7.20 2.62
C GLY A 282 6.62 6.57 1.53
N LEU A 283 6.49 5.26 1.35
CA LEU A 283 7.26 4.47 0.38
C LEU A 283 7.00 4.89 -1.07
N GLY A 284 5.80 5.36 -1.40
CA GLY A 284 5.43 5.78 -2.75
C GLY A 284 6.21 7.00 -3.23
N SER A 285 6.29 8.04 -2.40
CA SER A 285 7.06 9.24 -2.72
C SER A 285 8.56 8.95 -2.74
N VAL A 286 9.07 8.12 -1.82
CA VAL A 286 10.48 7.70 -1.83
C VAL A 286 10.81 6.94 -3.11
N MET A 287 9.99 5.98 -3.51
CA MET A 287 10.20 5.23 -4.74
C MET A 287 10.16 6.14 -5.97
N PHE A 288 9.20 7.07 -6.04
CA PHE A 288 9.12 8.04 -7.13
C PHE A 288 10.37 8.92 -7.22
N ASN A 289 10.81 9.47 -6.09
CA ASN A 289 12.03 10.29 -6.03
C ASN A 289 13.28 9.47 -6.39
N ALA A 290 13.34 8.20 -5.98
CA ALA A 290 14.44 7.30 -6.33
C ALA A 290 14.49 7.02 -7.84
N ILE A 291 13.33 6.79 -8.48
CA ILE A 291 13.21 6.62 -9.93
C ILE A 291 13.68 7.88 -10.66
N ALA A 292 13.18 9.05 -10.24
CA ALA A 292 13.57 10.34 -10.84
C ALA A 292 15.06 10.64 -10.69
N ALA A 293 15.68 10.23 -9.58
CA ALA A 293 17.11 10.40 -9.31
C ALA A 293 18.00 9.28 -9.86
N GLN A 294 17.43 8.27 -10.53
CA GLN A 294 18.13 7.05 -10.96
C GLN A 294 18.89 6.34 -9.83
N ASP A 295 18.32 6.35 -8.62
CA ASP A 295 18.91 5.78 -7.42
C ASP A 295 18.67 4.26 -7.34
N PHE A 296 19.53 3.47 -8.01
CA PHE A 296 19.31 2.03 -8.15
C PHE A 296 19.20 1.28 -6.80
N PRO A 297 20.05 1.53 -5.79
CA PRO A 297 19.92 0.88 -4.48
C PRO A 297 18.59 1.22 -3.80
N LEU A 298 18.16 2.47 -3.86
CA LEU A 298 16.91 2.89 -3.21
C LEU A 298 15.67 2.36 -3.94
N ILE A 299 15.66 2.38 -5.29
CA ILE A 299 14.62 1.72 -6.09
C ILE A 299 14.55 0.24 -5.71
N SER A 300 15.70 -0.44 -5.71
CA SER A 300 15.79 -1.86 -5.40
C SER A 300 15.29 -2.18 -3.99
N GLY A 301 15.64 -1.34 -3.01
CA GLY A 301 15.18 -1.46 -1.64
C GLY A 301 13.67 -1.29 -1.50
N CYS A 302 13.10 -0.23 -2.10
CA CYS A 302 11.65 0.02 -2.12
C CYS A 302 10.91 -1.16 -2.74
N THR A 303 11.29 -1.59 -3.94
CA THR A 303 10.61 -2.67 -4.66
C THR A 303 10.74 -4.01 -3.94
N LEU A 304 11.90 -4.31 -3.33
CA LEU A 304 12.07 -5.53 -2.54
C LEU A 304 11.16 -5.53 -1.31
N LEU A 305 11.11 -4.41 -0.58
CA LEU A 305 10.28 -4.26 0.61
C LEU A 305 8.79 -4.39 0.28
N ILE A 306 8.34 -3.69 -0.77
CA ILE A 306 6.95 -3.76 -1.25
C ILE A 306 6.61 -5.20 -1.65
N THR A 307 7.44 -5.83 -2.48
CA THR A 307 7.20 -7.20 -2.96
C THR A 307 7.16 -8.20 -1.81
N THR A 308 8.13 -8.15 -0.90
CA THR A 308 8.19 -9.03 0.27
C THR A 308 6.95 -8.81 1.14
N GLY A 309 6.57 -7.56 1.40
CA GLY A 309 5.37 -7.22 2.18
C GLY A 309 4.09 -7.78 1.56
N VAL A 310 3.91 -7.64 0.25
CA VAL A 310 2.76 -8.19 -0.48
C VAL A 310 2.74 -9.72 -0.45
N LEU A 311 3.89 -10.37 -0.68
CA LEU A 311 3.96 -11.85 -0.63
C LEU A 311 3.69 -12.38 0.78
N ILE A 312 4.23 -11.75 1.82
CA ILE A 312 3.95 -12.11 3.22
C ILE A 312 2.46 -11.93 3.53
N ALA A 313 1.88 -10.79 3.15
CA ALA A 313 0.48 -10.51 3.43
C ALA A 313 -0.44 -11.49 2.69
N ASN A 314 -0.19 -11.76 1.41
CA ASN A 314 -0.92 -12.78 0.64
C ASN A 314 -0.77 -14.19 1.22
N PHE A 315 0.42 -14.57 1.67
CA PHE A 315 0.64 -15.86 2.32
C PHE A 315 -0.13 -15.96 3.65
N VAL A 316 -0.16 -14.91 4.46
CA VAL A 316 -0.97 -14.85 5.69
C VAL A 316 -2.46 -14.99 5.37
N ILE A 317 -2.94 -14.33 4.32
CA ILE A 317 -4.33 -14.42 3.87
C ILE A 317 -4.67 -15.86 3.42
N ASP A 318 -3.79 -16.50 2.64
CA ASP A 318 -3.96 -17.89 2.21
C ASP A 318 -4.03 -18.87 3.41
N ILE A 319 -3.26 -18.62 4.48
CA ILE A 319 -3.34 -19.38 5.73
C ILE A 319 -4.70 -19.16 6.39
N ILE A 320 -5.13 -17.91 6.55
CA ILE A 320 -6.41 -17.55 7.16
C ILE A 320 -7.56 -18.23 6.39
N TYR A 321 -7.54 -18.19 5.06
CA TYR A 321 -8.54 -18.87 4.24
C TYR A 321 -8.56 -20.38 4.46
N GLY A 322 -7.41 -21.04 4.48
CA GLY A 322 -7.33 -22.48 4.73
C GLY A 322 -7.81 -22.92 6.12
N LEU A 323 -7.86 -21.99 7.08
CA LEU A 323 -8.41 -22.19 8.42
C LEU A 323 -9.93 -21.90 8.48
N ILE A 324 -10.39 -20.82 7.86
CA ILE A 324 -11.80 -20.39 7.89
C ILE A 324 -12.68 -21.29 7.01
N ASP A 325 -12.24 -21.61 5.79
CA ASP A 325 -13.04 -22.43 4.87
C ASP A 325 -12.32 -23.76 4.54
N PRO A 326 -12.74 -24.89 5.14
CA PRO A 326 -12.19 -26.20 4.81
C PRO A 326 -12.57 -26.71 3.41
N ARG A 327 -13.51 -26.08 2.69
CA ARG A 327 -13.94 -26.51 1.33
C ARG A 327 -12.89 -26.23 0.25
N ILE A 328 -12.03 -25.24 0.48
CA ILE A 328 -10.89 -24.92 -0.40
C ILE A 328 -9.91 -26.11 -0.50
N LYS A 329 -9.92 -27.03 0.49
CA LYS A 329 -9.12 -28.26 0.50
C LYS A 329 -9.59 -29.29 -0.54
N VAL A 330 -10.81 -29.16 -1.06
CA VAL A 330 -11.46 -30.13 -1.96
C VAL A 330 -11.42 -29.67 -3.43
N ALA A 331 -11.56 -28.37 -3.71
CA ALA A 331 -11.62 -27.83 -5.08
C ALA A 331 -10.30 -27.88 -5.88
N GLN A 332 -9.17 -28.21 -5.25
CA GLN A 332 -7.88 -28.44 -5.94
C GLN A 332 -7.45 -29.93 -5.91
N GLN A 333 -8.36 -30.82 -5.53
CA GLN A 333 -8.16 -32.28 -5.62
C GLN A 333 -8.78 -32.90 -6.88
N GLU A 334 -9.51 -32.11 -7.68
CA GLU A 334 -9.88 -32.42 -9.08
C GLU A 334 -8.88 -31.77 -10.04
#